data_AF-A0A8J2EC45-F1
#
_entry.id   AF-A0A8J2EC45-F1
#
_cell.length_a   1.000
_cell.length_b   1.000
_cell.length_c   1.000
_cell.angle_alpha   90.00
_cell.angle_beta   90.00
_cell.angle_gamma   90.00
#
_symmetry.space_group_name_H-M   'P 1'
#
loop_
_entity.id
_entity.type
_entity.pdbx_description
1 polymer ?
#
loop_
_entity_poly.entity_id
_entity_poly.type
_entity_poly.pdbx_seq_one_letter_code
_entity_poly.pdbx_strand_id
1 'polypeptide(L)'
;MFPTEIWELIINFINDPGELMRLRCVCRKFHDLIEVKLVNSKLWENLCLEHNILPWKDHIVRTRFPKVVNNKNFSLDLHQRTWKRIFFSYKKWSVLPKVEKKYDSFDFGGKFGDGNASITCTSIWSNVGLTHRFFSEWNCRITEHEWNAPHLSVKRSFDFCCPNHGDCTRKILAMYHDDNGLILKALADSIYIFTYTIDFLENGRRNITITEFYKLHPDKIEATDLFIRYIAINKVAFVADNKHLYILFDGLGTKMSDENYSTRGPYRRFQIPVSSIIMHSNLIIMGLTDGTLCLKYFNEFKDLDTINFRVGLFRTVKLDTKPIISLNITDFNGNPSVIASTESTVHLLHYLSKV
;
A
#
# COMPACT_ATOMS: atom_id res chain seq x y z
N MET A 1 28.65 -25.52 -38.41
CA MET A 1 27.71 -24.46 -37.98
C MET A 1 27.28 -23.71 -39.23
N PHE A 2 25.98 -23.53 -39.49
CA PHE A 2 25.56 -22.79 -40.69
C PHE A 2 26.04 -21.33 -40.66
N PRO A 3 26.30 -20.72 -41.84
CA PRO A 3 26.55 -19.29 -41.97
C PRO A 3 25.43 -18.43 -41.34
N THR A 4 25.74 -17.19 -40.97
CA THR A 4 24.79 -16.30 -40.27
C THR A 4 23.58 -15.98 -41.14
N GLU A 5 23.80 -15.83 -42.44
CA GLU A 5 22.83 -15.50 -43.47
C GLU A 5 21.75 -16.60 -43.59
N ILE A 6 22.17 -17.88 -43.46
CA ILE A 6 21.25 -19.02 -43.46
C ILE A 6 20.38 -19.01 -42.19
N TRP A 7 20.97 -18.68 -41.04
CA TRP A 7 20.20 -18.56 -39.79
C TRP A 7 19.22 -17.39 -39.81
N GLU A 8 19.60 -16.25 -40.39
CA GLU A 8 18.69 -15.11 -40.58
C GLU A 8 17.49 -15.49 -41.43
N LEU A 9 17.70 -16.21 -42.55
CA LEU A 9 16.61 -16.74 -43.37
C LEU A 9 15.69 -17.65 -42.55
N ILE A 10 16.24 -18.66 -41.86
CA ILE A 10 15.47 -19.59 -41.03
C ILE A 10 14.66 -18.83 -39.96
N ILE A 11 15.32 -17.94 -39.21
CA ILE A 11 14.67 -17.14 -38.16
C ILE A 11 13.58 -16.25 -38.76
N ASN A 12 13.77 -15.68 -39.95
CA ASN A 12 12.78 -14.85 -40.63
C ASN A 12 11.52 -15.61 -41.02
N PHE A 13 11.59 -16.92 -41.30
CA PHE A 13 10.41 -17.76 -41.56
C PHE A 13 9.56 -18.06 -40.31
N ILE A 14 10.08 -17.88 -39.10
CA ILE A 14 9.35 -18.17 -37.86
C ILE A 14 8.44 -16.99 -37.50
N ASN A 15 7.14 -17.14 -37.73
CA ASN A 15 6.17 -16.08 -37.47
C ASN A 15 5.63 -16.07 -36.04
N ASP A 16 5.69 -17.20 -35.32
CA ASP A 16 5.20 -17.27 -33.94
C ASP A 16 6.16 -16.56 -32.97
N PRO A 17 5.70 -15.52 -32.24
CA PRO A 17 6.48 -14.85 -31.20
C PRO A 17 6.96 -15.77 -30.09
N GLY A 18 6.14 -16.76 -29.70
CA GLY A 18 6.45 -17.69 -28.63
C GLY A 18 7.68 -18.54 -28.95
N GLU A 19 7.72 -19.10 -30.15
CA GLU A 19 8.87 -19.84 -30.68
C GLU A 19 10.13 -18.98 -30.74
N LEU A 20 10.03 -17.75 -31.25
CA LEU A 20 11.16 -16.81 -31.27
C LEU A 20 11.69 -16.54 -29.85
N MET A 21 10.82 -16.38 -28.85
CA MET A 21 11.26 -16.19 -27.45
C MET A 21 11.97 -17.42 -26.89
N ARG A 22 11.54 -18.63 -27.23
CA ARG A 22 12.21 -19.87 -26.81
C ARG A 22 13.59 -20.00 -27.46
N LEU A 23 13.70 -19.71 -28.75
CA LEU A 23 14.95 -19.81 -29.50
C LEU A 23 16.01 -18.80 -29.03
N ARG A 24 15.62 -17.65 -28.48
CA ARG A 24 16.55 -16.70 -27.86
C ARG A 24 17.35 -17.27 -26.70
N CYS A 25 16.85 -18.32 -26.04
CA CYS A 25 17.51 -18.94 -24.90
C CYS A 25 18.57 -19.96 -25.31
N VAL A 26 18.68 -20.31 -26.59
CA VAL A 26 19.61 -21.35 -27.08
C VAL A 26 21.06 -20.91 -26.96
N CYS A 27 21.41 -19.74 -27.52
CA CYS A 27 22.76 -19.17 -27.43
C CYS A 27 22.75 -17.67 -27.73
N ARG A 28 23.87 -16.99 -27.46
CA ARG A 28 24.02 -15.54 -27.69
C ARG A 28 23.81 -15.14 -29.15
N LYS A 29 24.33 -15.90 -30.11
CA LYS A 29 24.13 -15.62 -31.55
C LYS A 29 22.65 -15.61 -31.93
N PHE A 30 21.87 -16.58 -31.43
CA PHE A 30 20.42 -16.63 -31.66
C PHE A 30 19.71 -15.48 -30.97
N HIS A 31 20.12 -15.12 -29.75
CA HIS A 31 19.59 -13.95 -29.06
C HIS A 31 19.72 -12.68 -29.90
N ASP A 32 20.91 -12.44 -30.45
CA ASP A 32 21.22 -11.23 -31.22
C ASP A 32 20.43 -11.19 -32.53
N LEU A 33 20.42 -12.29 -33.30
CA LEU A 33 19.66 -12.40 -34.55
C LEU A 33 18.15 -12.20 -34.34
N ILE A 34 17.60 -12.80 -33.27
CA ILE A 34 16.17 -12.67 -32.97
C ILE A 34 15.86 -11.26 -32.48
N GLU A 35 16.68 -10.62 -31.64
CA GLU A 35 16.44 -9.21 -31.25
C GLU A 35 16.42 -8.28 -32.47
N VAL A 36 17.31 -8.45 -33.45
CA VAL A 36 17.26 -7.69 -34.71
C VAL A 36 15.91 -7.87 -35.42
N LYS A 37 15.46 -9.12 -35.59
CA LYS A 37 14.15 -9.42 -36.19
C LYS A 37 13.00 -8.76 -35.41
N LEU A 38 13.01 -8.89 -34.07
CA LEU A 38 11.96 -8.36 -33.20
C LEU A 38 11.87 -6.83 -33.26
N VAL A 39 13.02 -6.16 -33.37
CA VAL A 39 13.09 -4.70 -33.53
C VAL A 39 12.57 -4.28 -34.90
N ASN A 40 13.05 -4.92 -35.98
CA ASN A 40 12.66 -4.57 -37.35
C ASN A 40 11.17 -4.83 -37.64
N SER A 41 10.61 -5.88 -37.07
CA SER A 41 9.19 -6.24 -37.22
C SER A 41 8.22 -5.43 -36.35
N LYS A 42 8.75 -4.53 -35.50
CA LYS A 42 7.97 -3.80 -34.49
C LYS A 42 7.08 -4.72 -33.62
N LEU A 43 7.54 -5.94 -33.32
CA LEU A 43 6.69 -6.96 -32.71
C LEU A 43 6.03 -6.50 -31.40
N TRP A 44 6.78 -5.86 -30.51
CA TRP A 44 6.26 -5.51 -29.18
C TRP A 44 5.20 -4.43 -29.22
N GLU A 45 5.31 -3.51 -30.18
CA GLU A 45 4.28 -2.52 -30.48
C GLU A 45 3.02 -3.22 -30.97
N ASN A 46 3.15 -4.13 -31.95
CA ASN A 46 2.02 -4.90 -32.48
C ASN A 46 1.32 -5.72 -31.40
N LEU A 47 2.07 -6.40 -30.52
CA LEU A 47 1.50 -7.13 -29.38
C LEU A 47 0.78 -6.20 -28.38
N CYS A 48 1.26 -4.97 -28.19
CA CYS A 48 0.56 -3.98 -27.36
C CYS A 48 -0.74 -3.51 -28.00
N LEU A 49 -0.77 -3.36 -29.33
CA LEU A 49 -1.98 -3.02 -30.09
C LEU A 49 -3.00 -4.16 -30.01
N GLU A 50 -2.57 -5.39 -30.29
CA GLU A 50 -3.41 -6.59 -30.28
C GLU A 50 -4.07 -6.82 -28.91
N HIS A 51 -3.33 -6.63 -27.83
CA HIS A 51 -3.85 -6.79 -26.47
C HIS A 51 -4.55 -5.53 -25.90
N ASN A 52 -4.83 -4.53 -26.74
CA ASN A 52 -5.47 -3.27 -26.34
C ASN A 52 -4.79 -2.60 -25.12
N ILE A 53 -3.45 -2.57 -25.12
CA ILE A 53 -2.64 -2.01 -24.02
C ILE A 53 -2.50 -0.49 -24.16
N LEU A 54 -2.75 0.07 -25.35
CA LEU A 54 -2.60 1.51 -25.64
C LEU A 54 -3.23 2.45 -24.61
N PRO A 55 -4.47 2.22 -24.11
CA PRO A 55 -5.07 3.10 -23.11
C PRO A 55 -4.25 3.22 -21.81
N TRP A 56 -3.44 2.20 -21.51
CA TRP A 56 -2.61 2.11 -20.32
C TRP A 56 -1.16 2.56 -20.56
N LYS A 57 -0.77 2.75 -21.83
CA LYS A 57 0.60 3.04 -22.26
C LYS A 57 1.19 4.20 -21.49
N ASP A 58 0.50 5.34 -21.48
CA ASP A 58 1.02 6.57 -20.88
C ASP A 58 1.16 6.45 -19.36
N HIS A 59 0.22 5.79 -18.70
CA HIS A 59 0.31 5.50 -17.27
C HIS A 59 1.51 4.59 -16.97
N ILE A 60 1.66 3.48 -17.69
CA ILE A 60 2.78 2.55 -17.52
C ILE A 60 4.11 3.27 -17.76
N VAL A 61 4.19 4.12 -18.80
CA VAL A 61 5.40 4.89 -19.12
C VAL A 61 5.73 5.89 -18.03
N ARG A 62 4.76 6.68 -17.54
CA ARG A 62 4.97 7.64 -16.44
C ARG A 62 5.47 6.94 -15.17
N THR A 63 4.88 5.81 -14.83
CA THR A 63 5.21 5.07 -13.60
C THR A 63 6.56 4.35 -13.71
N ARG A 64 6.92 3.80 -14.87
CA ARG A 64 8.13 2.97 -15.04
C ARG A 64 9.33 3.72 -15.62
N PHE A 65 9.10 4.80 -16.35
CA PHE A 65 10.14 5.57 -17.05
C PHE A 65 9.98 7.08 -16.81
N PRO A 66 9.99 7.56 -15.55
CA PRO A 66 9.74 8.97 -15.25
C PRO A 66 10.75 9.91 -15.92
N LYS A 67 12.02 9.47 -16.06
CA LYS A 67 13.07 10.22 -16.77
C LYS A 67 12.77 10.47 -18.24
N VAL A 68 12.01 9.57 -18.86
CA VAL A 68 11.68 9.63 -20.29
C VAL A 68 10.54 10.62 -20.55
N VAL A 69 9.59 10.73 -19.61
CA VAL A 69 8.44 11.65 -19.69
C VAL A 69 8.85 13.12 -19.55
N ASN A 70 9.90 13.41 -18.80
CA ASN A 70 10.38 14.78 -18.60
C ASN A 70 11.08 15.38 -19.82
N ASN A 71 11.35 14.59 -20.86
CA ASN A 71 11.90 15.10 -22.10
C ASN A 71 10.75 15.64 -22.97
N LYS A 72 10.70 16.95 -23.21
CA LYS A 72 9.65 17.59 -24.03
C LYS A 72 9.56 17.04 -25.46
N ASN A 73 10.62 16.35 -25.90
CA ASN A 73 10.69 15.66 -27.19
C ASN A 73 10.38 14.16 -27.05
N PHE A 74 9.59 13.74 -26.06
CA PHE A 74 9.09 12.37 -25.99
C PHE A 74 8.20 12.12 -27.19
N SER A 75 8.82 11.69 -28.29
CA SER A 75 8.15 11.45 -29.56
C SER A 75 7.20 10.26 -29.42
N LEU A 76 6.18 10.24 -30.27
CA LEU A 76 5.25 9.12 -30.43
C LEU A 76 5.96 7.80 -30.79
N ASP A 77 7.22 7.86 -31.24
CA ASP A 77 7.95 6.71 -31.78
C ASP A 77 8.85 6.09 -30.70
N LEU A 78 8.24 5.25 -29.87
CA LEU A 78 8.96 4.54 -28.82
C LEU A 78 9.85 3.46 -29.42
N HIS A 79 11.11 3.43 -28.98
CA HIS A 79 12.00 2.32 -29.28
C HIS A 79 11.38 0.98 -28.83
N GLN A 80 11.53 -0.10 -29.61
CA GLN A 80 10.93 -1.42 -29.34
C GLN A 80 11.29 -1.99 -27.96
N ARG A 81 12.47 -1.64 -27.43
CA ARG A 81 12.88 -1.96 -26.05
C ARG A 81 11.93 -1.37 -24.99
N THR A 82 11.37 -0.19 -25.24
CA THR A 82 10.37 0.45 -24.36
C THR A 82 9.02 -0.25 -24.49
N TRP A 83 8.56 -0.54 -25.72
CA TRP A 83 7.35 -1.32 -25.97
C TRP A 83 7.38 -2.69 -25.26
N LYS A 84 8.50 -3.40 -25.35
CA LYS A 84 8.72 -4.66 -24.62
C LYS A 84 8.45 -4.51 -23.12
N ARG A 85 8.98 -3.46 -22.50
CA ARG A 85 8.80 -3.23 -21.05
C ARG A 85 7.37 -2.83 -20.69
N ILE A 86 6.68 -2.11 -21.58
CA ILE A 86 5.26 -1.78 -21.44
C ILE A 86 4.44 -3.07 -21.45
N PHE A 87 4.63 -3.90 -22.47
CA PHE A 87 3.96 -5.19 -22.63
C PHE A 87 4.09 -6.08 -21.39
N PHE A 88 5.33 -6.30 -20.91
CA PHE A 88 5.55 -7.15 -19.72
C PHE A 88 5.01 -6.53 -18.43
N SER A 89 5.04 -5.20 -18.28
CA SER A 89 4.41 -4.55 -17.13
C SER A 89 2.91 -4.76 -17.13
N TYR A 90 2.25 -4.64 -18.29
CA TYR A 90 0.83 -4.93 -18.45
C TYR A 90 0.51 -6.40 -18.22
N LYS A 91 1.29 -7.35 -18.77
CA LYS A 91 1.10 -8.78 -18.52
C LYS A 91 1.20 -9.11 -17.03
N LYS A 92 2.17 -8.53 -16.33
CA LYS A 92 2.28 -8.69 -14.86
C LYS A 92 1.03 -8.20 -14.13
N TRP A 93 0.40 -7.12 -14.59
CA TRP A 93 -0.83 -6.57 -14.00
C TRP A 93 -2.10 -7.33 -14.40
N SER A 94 -2.15 -7.86 -15.62
CA SER A 94 -3.34 -8.55 -16.18
C SER A 94 -3.45 -10.02 -15.79
N VAL A 95 -2.37 -10.65 -15.30
CA VAL A 95 -2.35 -12.05 -14.84
C VAL A 95 -2.91 -12.20 -13.41
N LEU A 96 -3.67 -11.23 -12.90
CA LEU A 96 -4.49 -11.46 -11.71
C LEU A 96 -5.43 -12.65 -11.99
N PRO A 97 -5.37 -13.72 -11.19
CA PRO A 97 -5.98 -14.99 -11.56
C PRO A 97 -7.51 -14.86 -11.67
N LYS A 98 -8.07 -15.29 -12.81
CA LYS A 98 -9.51 -15.55 -12.95
C LYS A 98 -9.82 -16.80 -12.13
N VAL A 99 -10.34 -16.64 -10.92
CA VAL A 99 -10.64 -17.77 -10.02
C VAL A 99 -12.13 -18.09 -10.04
N GLU A 100 -12.44 -19.36 -10.29
CA GLU A 100 -13.77 -19.94 -10.20
C GLU A 100 -14.29 -19.89 -8.75
N LYS A 101 -15.54 -19.47 -8.61
CA LYS A 101 -16.19 -19.21 -7.31
C LYS A 101 -16.28 -20.50 -6.48
N LYS A 102 -15.54 -20.59 -5.38
CA LYS A 102 -15.88 -21.45 -4.24
C LYS A 102 -16.07 -20.59 -3.00
N TYR A 103 -17.18 -20.83 -2.32
CA TYR A 103 -17.54 -20.17 -1.06
C TYR A 103 -17.14 -21.11 0.08
N ASP A 104 -16.19 -20.69 0.92
CA ASP A 104 -15.90 -21.38 2.18
C ASP A 104 -16.22 -20.44 3.34
N SER A 105 -17.08 -20.89 4.25
CA SER A 105 -17.32 -20.27 5.55
C SER A 105 -16.43 -20.92 6.60
N PHE A 106 -15.70 -20.13 7.38
CA PHE A 106 -14.91 -20.62 8.52
C PHE A 106 -15.59 -20.25 9.85
N ASP A 107 -15.81 -21.25 10.70
CA ASP A 107 -16.32 -21.10 12.06
C ASP A 107 -15.14 -21.11 13.05
N PHE A 108 -15.00 -20.02 13.81
CA PHE A 108 -13.93 -19.87 14.81
C PHE A 108 -14.48 -20.25 16.19
N GLY A 109 -14.54 -21.56 16.45
CA GLY A 109 -15.05 -22.12 17.70
C GLY A 109 -14.39 -21.53 18.96
N GLY A 110 -15.23 -21.19 19.94
CA GLY A 110 -14.89 -20.48 21.18
C GLY A 110 -13.87 -21.16 22.09
N LYS A 111 -12.63 -20.66 22.08
CA LYS A 111 -11.57 -21.01 23.04
C LYS A 111 -10.80 -19.79 23.57
N PHE A 112 -11.48 -18.84 24.20
CA PHE A 112 -10.83 -17.84 25.05
C PHE A 112 -11.51 -17.84 26.43
N GLY A 113 -10.75 -18.20 27.47
CA GLY A 113 -11.27 -18.57 28.80
C GLY A 113 -11.39 -17.42 29.81
N ASP A 114 -12.17 -17.71 30.87
CA ASP A 114 -12.68 -16.83 31.94
C ASP A 114 -11.63 -16.35 32.97
N GLY A 115 -10.60 -15.62 32.54
CA GLY A 115 -9.65 -14.96 33.45
C GLY A 115 -9.71 -13.44 33.32
N ASN A 116 -9.92 -12.72 34.43
CA ASN A 116 -9.94 -11.25 34.55
C ASN A 116 -8.57 -10.61 34.21
N ALA A 117 -8.14 -10.71 32.96
CA ALA A 117 -7.22 -9.81 32.32
C ALA A 117 -8.05 -8.91 31.41
N SER A 118 -8.12 -7.62 31.71
CA SER A 118 -8.62 -6.66 30.71
C SER A 118 -7.59 -6.61 29.59
N ILE A 119 -7.80 -7.40 28.54
CA ILE A 119 -7.15 -7.18 27.26
C ILE A 119 -7.73 -5.86 26.76
N THR A 120 -7.05 -4.75 27.03
CA THR A 120 -7.29 -3.52 26.29
C THR A 120 -6.80 -3.80 24.87
N CYS A 121 -7.70 -4.30 24.04
CA CYS A 121 -7.46 -4.48 22.63
C CYS A 121 -7.39 -3.08 22.01
N THR A 122 -6.24 -2.42 22.09
CA THR A 122 -5.92 -1.36 21.15
C THR A 122 -5.89 -2.04 19.80
N SER A 123 -6.97 -1.95 19.04
CA SER A 123 -7.01 -2.48 17.69
C SER A 123 -6.13 -1.61 16.78
N ILE A 124 -4.81 -1.75 16.94
CA ILE A 124 -3.85 -1.53 15.85
C ILE A 124 -3.96 -2.75 14.93
N TRP A 125 -5.18 -3.18 14.60
CA TRP A 125 -5.47 -4.07 13.49
C TRP A 125 -5.68 -3.16 12.29
N SER A 126 -4.61 -2.48 11.91
CA SER A 126 -4.58 -1.66 10.73
C SER A 126 -3.52 -2.27 9.83
N ASN A 127 -3.77 -3.53 9.46
CA ASN A 127 -2.92 -4.35 8.61
C ASN A 127 -2.49 -3.52 7.40
N VAL A 128 -1.29 -2.97 7.45
CA VAL A 128 -0.52 -2.72 6.24
C VAL A 128 0.19 -4.03 5.99
N GLY A 129 -0.60 -5.04 5.67
CA GLY A 129 -0.11 -6.32 5.25
C GLY A 129 -0.07 -6.32 3.74
N LEU A 130 1.08 -6.64 3.15
CA LEU A 130 1.04 -7.32 1.87
C LEU A 130 0.11 -8.54 1.99
N THR A 131 -0.43 -9.01 0.88
CA THR A 131 -1.40 -10.12 0.77
C THR A 131 -1.05 -11.39 1.58
N HIS A 132 0.19 -11.53 2.08
CA HIS A 132 0.68 -12.65 2.90
C HIS A 132 1.48 -12.26 4.17
N ARG A 133 1.57 -10.98 4.55
CA ARG A 133 2.37 -10.54 5.71
C ARG A 133 1.51 -9.72 6.67
N PHE A 134 1.63 -9.96 7.97
CA PHE A 134 0.89 -9.28 9.03
C PHE A 134 1.87 -8.78 10.09
N PHE A 135 1.54 -7.72 10.82
CA PHE A 135 2.36 -7.21 11.92
C PHE A 135 1.50 -6.99 13.16
N SER A 136 1.99 -7.43 14.32
CA SER A 136 1.39 -7.17 15.64
C SER A 136 2.39 -6.46 16.54
N GLU A 137 1.89 -5.66 17.48
CA GLU A 137 2.72 -5.02 18.51
C GLU A 137 2.20 -5.36 19.91
N TRP A 138 3.12 -5.65 20.84
CA TRP A 138 2.83 -5.92 22.24
C TRP A 138 4.03 -5.52 23.11
N ASN A 139 3.86 -4.60 24.07
CA ASN A 139 4.92 -4.18 24.99
C ASN A 139 6.23 -3.76 24.29
N CYS A 140 6.12 -2.89 23.27
CA CYS A 140 7.22 -2.49 22.41
C CYS A 140 7.86 -3.63 21.61
N ARG A 141 7.34 -4.86 21.68
CA ARG A 141 7.74 -5.96 20.81
C ARG A 141 6.86 -5.97 19.59
N ILE A 142 7.49 -5.83 18.44
CA ILE A 142 6.83 -5.97 17.17
C ILE A 142 7.08 -7.38 16.65
N THR A 143 6.03 -7.99 16.10
CA THR A 143 6.11 -9.30 15.47
C THR A 143 5.54 -9.24 14.06
N GLU A 144 6.36 -9.62 13.09
CA GLU A 144 5.92 -9.92 11.75
C GLU A 144 5.49 -11.38 11.65
N HIS A 145 4.31 -11.57 11.09
CA HIS A 145 3.72 -12.86 10.78
C HIS A 145 3.62 -13.02 9.26
N GLU A 146 3.72 -14.25 8.81
CA GLU A 146 3.55 -14.64 7.41
C GLU A 146 2.41 -15.66 7.33
N TRP A 147 1.46 -15.41 6.43
CA TRP A 147 0.37 -16.31 6.16
C TRP A 147 0.82 -17.38 5.16
N ASN A 148 1.02 -18.59 5.67
CA ASN A 148 1.35 -19.78 4.92
C ASN A 148 0.16 -20.75 5.05
N ALA A 149 -0.85 -20.59 4.19
CA ALA A 149 -2.11 -21.31 4.29
C ALA A 149 -1.90 -22.82 4.62
N PRO A 150 -2.57 -23.36 5.66
CA PRO A 150 -3.65 -22.76 6.46
C PRO A 150 -3.16 -22.03 7.74
N HIS A 151 -1.86 -21.84 7.91
CA HIS A 151 -1.27 -21.38 9.17
C HIS A 151 -0.70 -19.96 9.09
N LEU A 152 -0.74 -19.28 10.24
CA LEU A 152 -0.01 -18.05 10.46
C LEU A 152 1.26 -18.39 11.22
N SER A 153 2.42 -18.10 10.64
CA SER A 153 3.73 -18.33 11.27
C SER A 153 4.40 -17.01 11.64
N VAL A 154 5.07 -16.96 12.79
CA VAL A 154 5.93 -15.82 13.14
C VAL A 154 7.17 -15.84 12.26
N LYS A 155 7.34 -14.81 11.43
CA LYS A 155 8.51 -14.67 10.55
C LYS A 155 9.68 -14.04 11.29
N ARG A 156 9.43 -12.97 12.05
CA ARG A 156 10.43 -12.32 12.91
C ARG A 156 9.75 -11.50 13.99
N SER A 157 10.41 -11.37 15.14
CA SER A 157 10.05 -10.40 16.17
C SER A 157 11.22 -9.50 16.48
N PHE A 158 10.94 -8.29 16.92
CA PHE A 158 11.95 -7.38 17.41
C PHE A 158 11.42 -6.56 18.58
N ASP A 159 12.20 -6.51 19.66
CA ASP A 159 11.92 -5.66 20.81
C ASP A 159 12.44 -4.25 20.51
N PHE A 160 11.55 -3.27 20.51
CA PHE A 160 11.87 -1.85 20.30
C PHE A 160 12.29 -1.20 21.61
N CYS A 161 13.48 -1.56 22.11
CA CYS A 161 14.09 -0.88 23.25
C CYS A 161 14.71 0.43 22.77
N CYS A 162 14.10 1.57 23.10
CA CYS A 162 14.68 2.88 22.80
C CYS A 162 15.55 3.30 24.00
N PRO A 163 16.90 3.26 23.90
CA PRO A 163 17.78 3.29 25.07
C PRO A 163 17.73 4.61 25.87
N ASN A 164 17.29 5.71 25.24
CA ASN A 164 17.43 7.07 25.77
C ASN A 164 16.12 7.68 26.25
N HIS A 165 15.06 6.89 26.40
CA HIS A 165 13.74 7.44 26.63
C HIS A 165 12.95 6.61 27.65
N GLY A 166 13.35 6.72 28.92
CA GLY A 166 12.98 5.88 30.06
C GLY A 166 11.53 5.98 30.56
N ASP A 167 10.54 6.02 29.67
CA ASP A 167 9.14 5.90 30.08
C ASP A 167 8.35 4.98 29.14
N CYS A 168 7.75 3.94 29.72
CA CYS A 168 7.13 2.79 29.06
C CYS A 168 5.66 3.04 28.69
N THR A 169 5.14 4.26 28.89
CA THR A 169 3.76 4.67 28.59
C THR A 169 3.47 4.91 27.11
N ARG A 170 4.40 4.56 26.22
CA ARG A 170 4.42 4.96 24.80
C ARG A 170 3.70 3.94 23.92
N LYS A 171 2.82 4.41 23.04
CA LYS A 171 2.09 3.58 22.07
C LYS A 171 2.77 3.60 20.69
N ILE A 172 2.95 2.44 20.08
CA ILE A 172 3.42 2.33 18.68
C ILE A 172 2.20 2.43 17.78
N LEU A 173 2.21 3.27 16.74
CA LEU A 173 0.98 3.67 16.03
C LEU A 173 0.92 3.23 14.56
N ALA A 174 2.03 2.88 13.92
CA ALA A 174 1.96 2.25 12.60
C ALA A 174 3.26 1.50 12.21
N MET A 175 3.12 0.58 11.25
CA MET A 175 4.22 -0.23 10.72
C MET A 175 4.00 -0.64 9.27
N TYR A 176 5.05 -0.59 8.43
CA TYR A 176 5.09 -1.25 7.12
C TYR A 176 6.52 -1.54 6.65
N HIS A 177 6.76 -2.69 5.98
CA HIS A 177 7.75 -2.67 4.88
C HIS A 177 7.77 -3.86 3.89
N ASP A 178 7.99 -3.53 2.59
CA ASP A 178 8.41 -4.45 1.51
C ASP A 178 9.93 -4.63 1.32
N ASP A 179 10.80 -3.60 1.16
CA ASP A 179 12.29 -3.69 1.19
C ASP A 179 13.21 -2.87 2.21
N ASN A 180 12.94 -1.63 2.65
CA ASN A 180 13.69 -0.71 3.58
C ASN A 180 13.08 -0.39 5.00
N GLY A 181 12.43 -1.36 5.67
CA GLY A 181 11.87 -1.30 7.04
C GLY A 181 11.31 0.01 7.63
N LEU A 182 10.04 0.44 7.47
CA LEU A 182 9.49 1.68 8.08
C LEU A 182 8.67 1.39 9.35
N ILE A 183 9.10 1.93 10.49
CA ILE A 183 8.33 1.86 11.77
C ILE A 183 7.94 3.25 12.20
N LEU A 184 6.70 3.41 12.69
CA LEU A 184 6.15 4.68 13.15
C LEU A 184 5.82 4.60 14.64
N LYS A 185 6.59 5.34 15.43
CA LYS A 185 6.36 5.51 16.87
C LYS A 185 5.74 6.89 17.10
N ALA A 186 4.67 6.98 17.90
CA ALA A 186 4.20 8.26 18.42
C ALA A 186 4.36 8.35 19.94
N LEU A 187 4.63 9.54 20.44
CA LEU A 187 4.80 9.82 21.88
C LEU A 187 3.55 10.57 22.40
N ALA A 188 3.12 10.27 23.62
CA ALA A 188 1.84 10.76 24.15
C ALA A 188 1.86 12.25 24.55
N ASP A 189 2.98 12.74 25.10
CA ASP A 189 3.01 14.08 25.72
C ASP A 189 3.33 15.21 24.71
N SER A 190 3.86 14.83 23.56
CA SER A 190 3.90 15.65 22.35
C SER A 190 3.93 14.65 21.22
N ILE A 191 3.01 14.76 20.27
CA ILE A 191 2.84 13.70 19.27
C ILE A 191 4.00 13.80 18.29
N TYR A 192 5.07 13.11 18.65
CA TYR A 192 6.28 13.00 17.86
C TYR A 192 6.15 11.77 16.98
N ILE A 193 5.93 11.93 15.68
CA ILE A 193 5.92 10.82 14.73
C ILE A 193 7.35 10.62 14.25
N PHE A 194 7.97 9.51 14.64
CA PHE A 194 9.28 9.12 14.13
C PHE A 194 9.09 8.10 13.03
N THR A 195 9.80 8.28 11.91
CA THR A 195 9.93 7.25 10.89
C THR A 195 11.33 6.63 11.03
N TYR A 196 11.40 5.31 11.14
CA TYR A 196 12.67 4.58 11.27
C TYR A 196 12.88 3.67 10.07
N THR A 197 14.09 3.58 9.54
CA THR A 197 14.57 2.46 8.70
C THR A 197 15.24 1.40 9.56
N ILE A 198 14.81 0.13 9.43
CA ILE A 198 15.51 -1.01 10.03
C ILE A 198 16.21 -1.84 8.97
N ASP A 199 17.54 -1.86 9.03
CA ASP A 199 18.38 -2.76 8.24
C ASP A 199 18.70 -4.02 9.06
N PHE A 200 18.37 -5.17 8.51
CA PHE A 200 18.72 -6.48 9.09
C PHE A 200 20.06 -6.93 8.52
N LEU A 201 21.07 -7.06 9.39
CA LEU A 201 22.41 -7.52 9.02
C LEU A 201 22.48 -9.05 9.05
N GLU A 202 23.40 -9.64 8.27
CA GLU A 202 23.55 -11.10 8.13
C GLU A 202 23.82 -11.83 9.46
N ASN A 203 24.42 -11.14 10.44
CA ASN A 203 24.72 -11.68 11.76
C ASN A 203 23.55 -11.56 12.76
N GLY A 204 22.34 -11.22 12.29
CA GLY A 204 21.17 -10.99 13.13
C GLY A 204 21.20 -9.69 13.93
N ARG A 205 22.25 -8.85 13.78
CA ARG A 205 22.24 -7.49 14.30
C ARG A 205 21.35 -6.61 13.43
N ARG A 206 20.89 -5.51 14.01
CA ARG A 206 20.00 -4.55 13.37
C ARG A 206 20.60 -3.15 13.44
N ASN A 207 20.53 -2.42 12.34
CA ASN A 207 20.76 -0.99 12.34
C ASN A 207 19.40 -0.28 12.30
N ILE A 208 19.16 0.63 13.24
CA ILE A 208 17.92 1.40 13.31
C ILE A 208 18.31 2.85 13.06
N THR A 209 17.88 3.40 11.94
CA THR A 209 18.15 4.79 11.56
C THR A 209 16.85 5.58 11.60
N ILE A 210 16.82 6.72 12.31
CA ILE A 210 15.70 7.65 12.20
C ILE A 210 15.79 8.33 10.83
N THR A 211 14.78 8.16 9.99
CA THR A 211 14.72 8.79 8.68
C THR A 211 14.05 10.15 8.75
N GLU A 212 12.92 10.26 9.45
CA GLU A 212 12.14 11.49 9.56
C GLU A 212 11.54 11.62 10.97
N PHE A 213 11.20 12.85 11.33
CA PHE A 213 10.64 13.20 12.62
C PHE A 213 9.66 14.34 12.45
N TYR A 214 8.45 14.17 12.99
CA TYR A 214 7.41 15.18 12.99
C TYR A 214 7.01 15.48 14.42
N LYS A 215 7.10 16.74 14.84
CA LYS A 215 6.50 17.21 16.09
C LYS A 215 5.13 17.81 15.77
N LEU A 216 4.07 17.23 16.31
CA LEU A 216 2.78 17.91 16.35
C LEU A 216 2.70 18.71 17.64
N HIS A 217 2.44 20.01 17.51
CA HIS A 217 2.20 20.89 18.65
C HIS A 217 0.85 20.53 19.29
N PRO A 218 0.86 19.94 20.50
CA PRO A 218 -0.34 19.38 21.13
C PRO A 218 -1.25 20.43 21.75
N ASP A 219 -0.92 21.72 21.66
CA ASP A 219 -1.64 22.83 22.30
C ASP A 219 -3.15 22.90 21.93
N LYS A 220 -3.61 22.08 20.98
CA LYS A 220 -5.01 21.95 20.53
C LYS A 220 -5.54 20.52 20.43
N ILE A 221 -4.80 19.51 20.88
CA ILE A 221 -5.18 18.09 20.74
C ILE A 221 -5.21 17.45 22.13
N GLU A 222 -6.38 16.99 22.56
CA GLU A 222 -6.50 16.26 23.83
C GLU A 222 -5.98 14.83 23.61
N ALA A 223 -4.91 14.46 24.33
CA ALA A 223 -4.19 13.20 24.09
C ALA A 223 -5.00 11.93 24.42
N THR A 224 -6.12 12.06 25.12
CA THR A 224 -6.87 10.93 25.68
C THR A 224 -7.56 10.08 24.61
N ASP A 225 -8.00 10.68 23.50
CA ASP A 225 -8.77 10.01 22.42
C ASP A 225 -8.12 10.15 21.05
N LEU A 226 -6.78 10.17 21.03
CA LEU A 226 -6.02 10.36 19.82
C LEU A 226 -5.91 9.07 19.00
N PHE A 227 -6.41 9.11 17.78
CA PHE A 227 -6.19 8.12 16.74
C PHE A 227 -5.20 8.67 15.71
N ILE A 228 -4.10 7.96 15.43
CA ILE A 228 -3.15 8.35 14.39
C ILE A 228 -2.98 7.22 13.39
N ARG A 229 -3.03 7.55 12.11
CA ARG A 229 -2.73 6.64 11.01
C ARG A 229 -1.80 7.31 10.02
N TYR A 230 -0.62 6.75 9.81
CA TYR A 230 0.30 7.22 8.77
C TYR A 230 0.35 6.25 7.59
N ILE A 231 0.22 6.79 6.39
CA ILE A 231 0.25 6.10 5.10
C ILE A 231 1.58 6.44 4.44
N ALA A 232 2.51 5.50 4.55
CA ALA A 232 3.89 5.67 4.12
C ALA A 232 4.06 5.95 2.63
N ILE A 233 3.29 5.28 1.77
CA ILE A 233 3.42 5.38 0.30
C ILE A 233 3.28 6.83 -0.15
N ASN A 234 2.35 7.57 0.46
CA ASN A 234 2.09 8.96 0.10
C ASN A 234 2.56 9.95 1.16
N LYS A 235 3.32 9.46 2.16
CA LYS A 235 3.85 10.24 3.27
C LYS A 235 2.79 11.17 3.90
N VAL A 236 1.59 10.61 4.16
CA VAL A 236 0.50 11.34 4.81
C VAL A 236 0.16 10.74 6.16
N ALA A 237 0.06 11.57 7.19
CA ALA A 237 -0.54 11.20 8.46
C ALA A 237 -1.96 11.76 8.59
N PHE A 238 -2.88 10.90 8.99
CA PHE A 238 -4.18 11.26 9.51
C PHE A 238 -4.08 11.21 11.03
N VAL A 239 -4.47 12.30 11.69
CA VAL A 239 -4.60 12.38 13.14
C VAL A 239 -6.06 12.70 13.40
N ALA A 240 -6.78 11.87 14.12
CA ALA A 240 -8.12 12.14 14.57
C ALA A 240 -8.13 12.28 16.09
N ASP A 241 -8.81 13.31 16.58
CA ASP A 241 -9.08 13.51 18.00
C ASP A 241 -10.58 13.79 18.14
N ASN A 242 -11.30 12.78 18.63
CA ASN A 242 -12.74 12.83 18.84
C ASN A 242 -13.46 13.33 17.56
N LYS A 243 -13.86 14.62 17.52
CA LYS A 243 -14.56 15.22 16.38
C LYS A 243 -13.64 15.80 15.31
N HIS A 244 -12.35 15.91 15.53
CA HIS A 244 -11.42 16.55 14.60
C HIS A 244 -10.63 15.52 13.81
N LEU A 245 -10.44 15.76 12.51
CA LEU A 245 -9.49 15.04 11.67
C LEU A 245 -8.49 16.06 11.09
N TYR A 246 -7.22 15.78 11.30
CA TYR A 246 -6.08 16.50 10.77
C TYR A 246 -5.40 15.61 9.72
N ILE A 247 -4.96 16.23 8.63
CA ILE A 247 -4.22 15.56 7.56
C ILE A 247 -2.90 16.29 7.42
N LEU A 248 -1.81 15.54 7.49
CA LEU A 248 -0.45 16.03 7.49
C LEU A 248 0.21 15.49 6.22
N PHE A 249 0.63 16.37 5.32
CA PHE A 249 1.32 16.02 4.08
C PHE A 249 2.83 16.24 4.23
N ASP A 250 3.61 15.29 3.76
CA ASP A 250 5.05 15.44 3.63
C ASP A 250 5.40 16.22 2.35
N GLY A 251 6.26 17.23 2.49
CA GLY A 251 6.52 18.28 1.47
C GLY A 251 6.15 19.69 1.93
N LEU A 252 5.44 19.84 3.04
CA LEU A 252 5.27 21.10 3.79
C LEU A 252 5.97 21.07 5.16
N GLY A 253 6.57 19.93 5.52
CA GLY A 253 7.50 19.81 6.63
C GLY A 253 8.91 20.08 6.14
N THR A 254 9.40 21.28 6.36
CA THR A 254 10.83 21.57 6.39
C THR A 254 11.52 20.63 7.39
N LYS A 255 12.69 20.09 7.02
CA LYS A 255 13.65 19.52 7.98
C LYS A 255 13.79 20.51 9.14
N MET A 256 13.95 20.03 10.39
CA MET A 256 14.16 20.85 11.60
C MET A 256 15.43 21.72 11.55
N SER A 257 15.52 22.66 10.64
CA SER A 257 16.26 23.91 10.81
C SER A 257 15.31 25.10 10.97
N ASP A 258 14.03 24.97 10.59
CA ASP A 258 13.09 26.09 10.58
C ASP A 258 11.87 25.82 11.48
N GLU A 259 11.67 26.67 12.49
CA GLU A 259 10.64 26.60 13.54
C GLU A 259 9.19 26.81 13.06
N ASN A 260 8.94 26.82 11.75
CA ASN A 260 7.66 27.20 11.16
C ASN A 260 6.90 26.00 10.60
N TYR A 261 6.25 25.24 11.47
CA TYR A 261 5.27 24.23 11.06
C TYR A 261 3.99 24.91 10.59
N SER A 262 3.59 24.73 9.34
CA SER A 262 2.20 24.99 8.95
C SER A 262 1.36 23.75 9.22
N THR A 263 0.76 23.66 10.40
CA THR A 263 -0.42 22.79 10.53
C THR A 263 -1.51 23.43 9.68
N ARG A 264 -1.79 22.86 8.50
CA ARG A 264 -3.07 23.15 7.87
C ARG A 264 -4.13 22.62 8.85
N GLY A 265 -4.87 23.56 9.43
CA GLY A 265 -5.70 23.36 10.62
C GLY A 265 -6.73 22.23 10.47
N PRO A 266 -7.54 21.95 11.50
CA PRO A 266 -8.52 20.87 11.45
C PRO A 266 -9.39 20.98 10.20
N TYR A 267 -9.31 19.99 9.30
CA TYR A 267 -9.93 20.08 7.98
C TYR A 267 -11.47 20.08 8.04
N ARG A 268 -12.05 19.65 9.18
CA ARG A 268 -13.37 20.02 9.72
C ARG A 268 -13.69 19.16 10.95
N ARG A 269 -14.71 19.57 11.72
CA ARG A 269 -15.37 18.72 12.71
C ARG A 269 -16.25 17.70 12.00
N PHE A 270 -15.97 16.43 12.20
CA PHE A 270 -16.95 15.38 11.95
C PHE A 270 -18.04 15.46 13.02
N GLN A 271 -19.29 15.26 12.60
CA GLN A 271 -20.40 15.16 13.56
C GLN A 271 -20.24 13.91 14.43
N ILE A 272 -19.71 12.84 13.84
CA ILE A 272 -19.48 11.53 14.48
C ILE A 272 -17.97 11.26 14.45
N PRO A 273 -17.34 10.96 15.60
CA PRO A 273 -15.91 10.67 15.67
C PRO A 273 -15.44 9.55 14.75
N VAL A 274 -14.26 9.74 14.16
CA VAL A 274 -13.58 8.73 13.33
C VAL A 274 -12.85 7.76 14.26
N SER A 275 -13.20 6.47 14.20
CA SER A 275 -12.59 5.40 15.00
C SER A 275 -11.55 4.59 14.23
N SER A 276 -11.58 4.61 12.90
CA SER A 276 -10.55 3.98 12.06
C SER A 276 -10.44 4.68 10.71
N ILE A 277 -9.26 4.63 10.08
CA ILE A 277 -9.04 5.12 8.72
C ILE A 277 -8.04 4.25 8.00
N ILE A 278 -8.29 4.02 6.72
CA ILE A 278 -7.31 3.49 5.77
C ILE A 278 -7.40 4.25 4.46
N MET A 279 -6.32 4.15 3.69
CA MET A 279 -6.25 4.68 2.35
C MET A 279 -5.68 3.61 1.42
N HIS A 280 -6.28 3.47 0.24
CA HIS A 280 -5.81 2.57 -0.80
C HIS A 280 -5.92 3.26 -2.14
N SER A 281 -4.78 3.47 -2.80
CA SER A 281 -4.69 4.32 -4.00
C SER A 281 -5.33 5.69 -3.73
N ASN A 282 -6.33 6.13 -4.50
CA ASN A 282 -6.99 7.42 -4.32
C ASN A 282 -8.33 7.31 -3.57
N LEU A 283 -8.48 6.31 -2.72
CA LEU A 283 -9.68 6.09 -1.93
C LEU A 283 -9.35 6.17 -0.44
N ILE A 284 -10.05 7.05 0.26
CA ILE A 284 -10.09 7.07 1.72
C ILE A 284 -11.32 6.33 2.20
N ILE A 285 -11.10 5.48 3.20
CA ILE A 285 -12.14 4.75 3.90
C ILE A 285 -12.00 5.08 5.39
N MET A 286 -13.07 5.59 5.98
CA MET A 286 -13.16 5.91 7.40
C MET A 286 -14.24 5.08 8.06
N GLY A 287 -13.92 4.54 9.22
CA GLY A 287 -14.88 3.92 10.12
C GLY A 287 -15.23 4.92 11.22
N LEU A 288 -16.52 5.07 11.49
CA LEU A 288 -17.03 5.99 12.51
C LEU A 288 -17.41 5.22 13.78
N THR A 289 -17.45 5.95 14.89
CA THR A 289 -17.81 5.43 16.22
C THR A 289 -19.25 4.92 16.31
N ASP A 290 -20.13 5.31 15.39
CA ASP A 290 -21.49 4.80 15.35
C ASP A 290 -21.62 3.52 14.50
N GLY A 291 -20.56 3.00 13.88
CA GLY A 291 -20.64 1.84 12.99
C GLY A 291 -20.90 2.18 11.52
N THR A 292 -20.82 3.47 11.15
CA THR A 292 -20.91 3.92 9.76
C THR A 292 -19.55 3.88 9.06
N LEU A 293 -19.52 3.30 7.87
CA LEU A 293 -18.38 3.33 6.95
C LEU A 293 -18.53 4.51 5.98
N CYS A 294 -17.53 5.37 5.86
CA CYS A 294 -17.47 6.49 4.93
C CYS A 294 -16.39 6.26 3.86
N LEU A 295 -16.74 6.40 2.59
CA LEU A 295 -15.84 6.24 1.46
C LEU A 295 -15.77 7.51 0.61
N LYS A 296 -14.56 7.93 0.23
CA LYS A 296 -14.34 9.05 -0.68
C LYS A 296 -13.20 8.79 -1.63
N TYR A 297 -13.52 8.82 -2.92
CA TYR A 297 -12.54 8.80 -4.01
C TYR A 297 -12.11 10.22 -4.38
N PHE A 298 -10.88 10.37 -4.82
CA PHE A 298 -10.33 11.60 -5.39
C PHE A 298 -9.51 11.31 -6.64
N ASN A 299 -9.36 12.30 -7.52
CA ASN A 299 -8.68 12.09 -8.80
C ASN A 299 -7.17 12.15 -8.63
N GLU A 300 -6.69 13.07 -7.80
CA GLU A 300 -5.28 13.25 -7.52
C GLU A 300 -5.04 13.46 -6.03
N PHE A 301 -3.86 13.07 -5.56
CA PHE A 301 -3.50 13.19 -4.15
C PHE A 301 -3.56 14.63 -3.62
N LYS A 302 -3.23 15.60 -4.48
CA LYS A 302 -3.34 17.04 -4.20
C LYS A 302 -4.77 17.47 -3.87
N ASP A 303 -5.77 16.73 -4.32
CA ASP A 303 -7.17 17.09 -4.09
C ASP A 303 -7.53 16.99 -2.61
N LEU A 304 -6.82 16.16 -1.83
CA LEU A 304 -7.02 15.99 -0.39
C LEU A 304 -6.95 17.32 0.38
N ASP A 305 -6.13 18.26 -0.08
CA ASP A 305 -6.04 19.61 0.48
C ASP A 305 -7.33 20.42 0.35
N THR A 306 -8.13 20.11 -0.67
CA THR A 306 -9.36 20.80 -1.01
C THR A 306 -10.60 20.00 -0.63
N ILE A 307 -10.45 18.77 -0.12
CA ILE A 307 -11.58 17.92 0.22
C ILE A 307 -12.36 18.53 1.37
N ASN A 308 -13.64 18.73 1.11
CA ASN A 308 -14.61 19.07 2.12
C ASN A 308 -15.06 17.79 2.86
N PHE A 309 -14.58 17.60 4.09
CA PHE A 309 -14.89 16.44 4.95
C PHE A 309 -16.32 16.43 5.54
N ARG A 310 -17.30 17.08 4.90
CA ARG A 310 -18.71 16.94 5.27
C ARG A 310 -19.19 15.54 4.92
N VAL A 311 -19.70 14.80 5.90
CA VAL A 311 -20.18 13.41 5.75
C VAL A 311 -21.15 13.24 4.57
N GLY A 312 -22.02 14.22 4.31
CA GLY A 312 -22.94 14.19 3.16
C GLY A 312 -22.28 14.18 1.77
N LEU A 313 -20.96 14.39 1.69
CA LEU A 313 -20.17 14.29 0.45
C LEU A 313 -19.44 12.94 0.31
N PHE A 314 -19.56 12.05 1.30
CA PHE A 314 -19.02 10.70 1.30
C PHE A 314 -20.11 9.72 0.88
N ARG A 315 -19.70 8.64 0.23
CA ARG A 315 -20.56 7.46 0.15
C ARG A 315 -20.54 6.80 1.52
N THR A 316 -21.69 6.69 2.16
CA THR A 316 -21.81 6.07 3.48
C THR A 316 -22.50 4.71 3.39
N VAL A 317 -22.09 3.79 4.27
CA VAL A 317 -22.72 2.48 4.45
C VAL A 317 -22.82 2.22 5.95
N LYS A 318 -24.03 2.04 6.46
CA LYS A 318 -24.23 1.64 7.86
C LYS A 318 -23.98 0.14 7.97
N LEU A 319 -22.98 -0.27 8.75
CA LEU A 319 -22.63 -1.68 8.94
C LEU A 319 -23.08 -2.18 10.32
N ASP A 320 -22.95 -1.34 11.33
CA ASP A 320 -23.24 -1.68 12.72
C ASP A 320 -23.74 -0.43 13.48
N THR A 321 -24.08 -0.62 14.75
CA THR A 321 -24.31 0.41 15.77
C THR A 321 -23.07 0.67 16.62
N LYS A 322 -22.09 -0.24 16.60
CA LYS A 322 -20.83 -0.15 17.36
C LYS A 322 -19.69 0.47 16.53
N PRO A 323 -18.67 1.07 17.18
CA PRO A 323 -17.51 1.65 16.49
C PRO A 323 -16.83 0.68 15.53
N ILE A 324 -16.47 1.17 14.35
CA ILE A 324 -15.57 0.43 13.44
C ILE A 324 -14.13 0.65 13.90
N ILE A 325 -13.57 -0.35 14.58
CA ILE A 325 -12.26 -0.27 15.24
C ILE A 325 -11.11 -0.71 14.32
N SER A 326 -11.42 -1.38 13.21
CA SER A 326 -10.44 -1.86 12.24
C SER A 326 -11.00 -1.81 10.83
N LEU A 327 -10.15 -1.40 9.89
CA LEU A 327 -10.42 -1.41 8.47
C LEU A 327 -9.25 -2.07 7.73
N ASN A 328 -9.59 -2.90 6.76
CA ASN A 328 -8.65 -3.46 5.82
C ASN A 328 -9.27 -3.51 4.42
N ILE A 329 -8.44 -3.52 3.40
CA ILE A 329 -8.86 -3.84 2.03
C ILE A 329 -8.18 -5.13 1.66
N THR A 330 -9.00 -6.07 1.23
CA THR A 330 -8.52 -7.33 0.67
C THR A 330 -9.05 -7.47 -0.74
N ASP A 331 -8.47 -8.41 -1.46
CA ASP A 331 -9.09 -8.96 -2.65
C ASP A 331 -9.75 -10.28 -2.24
N PHE A 332 -11.06 -10.40 -2.45
CA PHE A 332 -11.80 -11.64 -2.29
C PHE A 332 -12.39 -12.04 -3.63
N ASN A 333 -11.86 -13.11 -4.22
CA ASN A 333 -12.27 -13.64 -5.53
C ASN A 333 -12.16 -12.63 -6.68
N GLY A 334 -11.06 -11.87 -6.76
CA GLY A 334 -10.82 -10.85 -7.78
C GLY A 334 -11.66 -9.59 -7.59
N ASN A 335 -12.42 -9.50 -6.50
CA ASN A 335 -13.21 -8.33 -6.17
C ASN A 335 -12.57 -7.65 -4.96
N PRO A 336 -12.14 -6.38 -5.12
CA PRO A 336 -11.72 -5.62 -3.96
C PRO A 336 -12.89 -5.60 -2.97
N SER A 337 -12.55 -5.78 -1.70
CA SER A 337 -13.50 -5.88 -0.61
C SER A 337 -12.94 -5.15 0.59
N VAL A 338 -13.80 -4.40 1.28
CA VAL A 338 -13.46 -3.75 2.52
C VAL A 338 -13.85 -4.68 3.65
N ILE A 339 -12.89 -5.02 4.51
CA ILE A 339 -13.15 -5.69 5.78
C ILE A 339 -13.25 -4.58 6.83
N ALA A 340 -14.40 -4.49 7.49
CA ALA A 340 -14.64 -3.56 8.58
C ALA A 340 -15.00 -4.34 9.84
N SER A 341 -14.22 -4.17 10.90
CA SER A 341 -14.45 -4.90 12.15
C SER A 341 -14.91 -3.93 13.24
N THR A 342 -15.96 -4.33 13.96
CA THR A 342 -16.33 -3.76 15.26
C THR A 342 -15.76 -4.65 16.37
N GLU A 343 -16.01 -4.29 17.63
CA GLU A 343 -15.59 -5.12 18.77
C GLU A 343 -16.20 -6.53 18.75
N SER A 344 -17.37 -6.70 18.14
CA SER A 344 -18.11 -7.97 18.17
C SER A 344 -18.34 -8.62 16.82
N THR A 345 -18.15 -7.91 15.71
CA THR A 345 -18.49 -8.43 14.38
C THR A 345 -17.50 -8.01 13.31
N VAL A 346 -17.32 -8.85 12.29
CA VAL A 346 -16.52 -8.55 11.10
C VAL A 346 -17.45 -8.49 9.90
N HIS A 347 -17.43 -7.36 9.21
CA HIS A 347 -18.24 -7.08 8.03
C HIS A 347 -17.36 -7.15 6.79
N LEU A 348 -17.82 -7.87 5.75
CA LEU A 348 -17.19 -7.91 4.44
C LEU A 348 -18.05 -7.14 3.44
N LEU A 349 -17.53 -6.01 2.97
CA LEU A 349 -18.20 -5.17 1.98
C LEU A 349 -17.51 -5.32 0.63
N HIS A 350 -18.13 -6.05 -0.29
CA HIS A 350 -17.67 -6.10 -1.67
C HIS A 350 -17.89 -4.74 -2.33
N TYR A 351 -16.93 -4.28 -3.14
CA TYR A 351 -17.18 -3.14 -4.01
C TYR A 351 -18.26 -3.55 -4.99
N LEU A 352 -19.49 -3.08 -4.74
CA LEU A 352 -20.54 -3.18 -5.74
C LEU A 352 -20.02 -2.43 -6.97
N SER A 353 -19.66 -3.19 -8.01
CA SER A 353 -19.56 -2.69 -9.37
C SER A 353 -20.93 -2.09 -9.68
N LYS A 354 -21.11 -0.80 -9.42
CA LYS A 354 -22.17 -0.07 -10.07
C LYS A 354 -21.76 -0.03 -11.53
N VAL A 355 -22.45 -0.89 -12.28
CA VAL A 355 -22.73 -0.89 -13.72
C VAL A 355 -22.36 0.39 -14.42
#